data_AF-A0A7S2HLX3-F1
#
_entry.id   AF-A0A7S2HLX3-F1
#
_cell.length_a   1.000
_cell.length_b   1.000
_cell.length_c   1.000
_cell.angle_alpha   90.00
_cell.angle_beta   90.00
_cell.angle_gamma   90.00
#
_symmetry.space_group_name_H-M   'P 1'
#
loop_
_entity.id
_entity.type
_entity.pdbx_description
1 polymer ?
#
loop_
_entity_poly.entity_id
_entity_poly.type
_entity_poly.pdbx_seq_one_letter_code
_entity_poly.pdbx_strand_id
1 'polypeptide(L)'
;MASNETSGSASSFDAIFNTLLALSVVAILAWRGLGSYLRQSKKAAQCGSTQTGDAEDDDAAVAAAVQEESEHEEGEELELLVDDLHFGLPRCRIRAPGLEALPTMIKWPPESFAACQLDVARIYIGTFGVWVVQGVKSNRILYALKKQGVVTSANCVVVPAPPRKTMEDEDNDTPDTYGSDLSKVQLIP
;
A
#
# COMPACT_ATOMS: atom_id res chain seq x y z
N MET A 1 -31.39 -69.71 13.58
CA MET A 1 -30.32 -69.15 12.73
C MET A 1 -30.92 -68.05 11.88
N ALA A 2 -30.66 -66.80 12.23
CA ALA A 2 -30.96 -65.64 11.39
C ALA A 2 -29.89 -64.60 11.71
N SER A 3 -28.91 -64.47 10.82
CA SER A 3 -27.85 -63.47 10.88
C SER A 3 -28.35 -62.26 10.11
N ASN A 4 -28.60 -61.15 10.81
CA ASN A 4 -29.00 -59.89 10.20
C ASN A 4 -27.73 -59.06 9.95
N GLU A 5 -27.33 -58.92 8.68
CA GLU A 5 -26.21 -58.09 8.27
C GLU A 5 -26.67 -56.63 8.18
N THR A 6 -26.32 -55.82 9.18
CA THR A 6 -26.37 -54.35 9.08
C THR A 6 -25.11 -53.85 8.39
N SER A 7 -25.21 -53.63 7.09
CA SER A 7 -24.20 -52.96 6.28
C SER A 7 -24.74 -51.62 5.74
N GLY A 8 -23.95 -50.57 5.90
CA GLY A 8 -23.96 -49.41 5.01
C GLY A 8 -24.69 -48.14 5.49
N SER A 9 -23.98 -47.25 6.20
CA SER A 9 -24.31 -45.81 6.19
C SER A 9 -23.11 -44.86 6.35
N ALA A 10 -21.87 -45.37 6.23
CA ALA A 10 -20.67 -44.54 6.38
C ALA A 10 -20.31 -43.71 5.13
N SER A 11 -20.74 -44.11 3.93
CA SER A 11 -20.34 -43.47 2.66
C SER A 11 -20.99 -42.10 2.40
N SER A 12 -22.13 -41.81 3.04
CA SER A 12 -22.92 -40.61 2.74
C SER A 12 -22.39 -39.36 3.46
N PHE A 13 -21.80 -39.54 4.66
CA PHE A 13 -21.30 -38.42 5.45
C PHE A 13 -19.99 -37.85 4.90
N ASP A 14 -19.08 -38.71 4.44
CA ASP A 14 -17.83 -38.26 3.80
C ASP A 14 -18.08 -37.47 2.51
N ALA A 15 -19.09 -37.88 1.73
CA ALA A 15 -19.49 -37.16 0.53
C ALA A 15 -20.00 -35.75 0.87
N ILE A 16 -20.86 -35.64 1.90
CA ILE A 16 -21.43 -34.35 2.35
C ILE A 16 -20.32 -33.43 2.87
N PHE A 17 -19.40 -33.96 3.69
CA PHE A 17 -18.31 -33.19 4.25
C PHE A 17 -17.36 -32.66 3.15
N ASN A 18 -17.00 -33.51 2.19
CA ASN A 18 -16.16 -33.11 1.06
C ASN A 18 -16.84 -32.06 0.18
N THR A 19 -18.15 -32.16 -0.05
CA THR A 19 -18.88 -31.12 -0.81
C THR A 19 -18.94 -29.78 -0.07
N LEU A 20 -19.13 -29.79 1.25
CA LEU A 20 -19.12 -28.57 2.07
C LEU A 20 -17.74 -27.89 2.07
N LEU A 21 -16.67 -28.68 2.14
CA LEU A 21 -15.30 -28.19 2.11
C LEU A 21 -14.94 -27.61 0.75
N ALA A 22 -15.37 -28.23 -0.35
CA ALA A 22 -15.18 -27.67 -1.69
C ALA A 22 -15.92 -26.32 -1.86
N LEU A 23 -17.16 -26.23 -1.37
CA LEU A 23 -17.95 -24.99 -1.43
C LEU A 23 -17.33 -23.85 -0.62
N SER A 24 -16.77 -24.13 0.56
CA SER A 24 -16.13 -23.10 1.38
C SER A 24 -14.85 -22.55 0.73
N VAL A 25 -14.05 -23.40 0.09
CA VAL A 25 -12.86 -22.96 -0.67
C VAL A 25 -13.26 -22.07 -1.85
N VAL A 26 -14.30 -22.45 -2.61
CA VAL A 26 -14.80 -21.63 -3.73
C VAL A 26 -15.33 -20.28 -3.22
N ALA A 27 -16.03 -20.25 -2.09
CA ALA A 27 -16.53 -19.01 -1.50
C ALA A 27 -15.39 -18.06 -1.08
N ILE A 28 -14.31 -18.59 -0.48
CA ILE A 28 -13.13 -17.80 -0.09
C ILE A 28 -12.41 -17.25 -1.34
N LEU A 29 -12.26 -18.06 -2.38
CA LEU A 29 -11.65 -17.64 -3.64
C LEU A 29 -12.50 -16.58 -4.36
N ALA A 30 -13.83 -16.74 -4.36
CA ALA A 30 -14.75 -15.75 -4.90
C ALA A 30 -14.70 -14.43 -4.11
N TRP A 31 -14.63 -14.49 -2.78
CA TRP A 31 -14.50 -13.30 -1.94
C TRP A 31 -13.20 -12.52 -2.21
N ARG A 32 -12.06 -13.23 -2.31
CA ARG A 32 -10.79 -12.60 -2.70
C ARG A 32 -10.79 -12.06 -4.12
N GLY A 33 -11.43 -12.77 -5.06
CA GLY A 33 -11.51 -12.36 -6.46
C GLY A 33 -12.43 -11.15 -6.68
N LEU A 34 -13.54 -11.03 -5.95
CA LEU A 34 -14.51 -9.95 -6.14
C LEU A 34 -14.00 -8.60 -5.59
N GLY A 35 -13.16 -8.63 -4.55
CA GLY A 35 -12.53 -7.43 -3.98
C GLY A 35 -11.64 -6.66 -4.96
N SER A 36 -10.98 -7.35 -5.88
CA SER A 36 -10.13 -6.73 -6.91
C SER A 36 -10.94 -6.14 -8.08
N TYR A 37 -12.09 -6.72 -8.44
CA TYR A 37 -12.94 -6.22 -9.53
C TYR A 37 -13.74 -4.96 -9.17
N LEU A 38 -14.17 -4.81 -7.92
CA LEU A 38 -14.89 -3.61 -7.45
C LEU A 38 -14.00 -2.35 -7.40
N ARG A 39 -12.68 -2.50 -7.32
CA ARG A 39 -11.73 -1.36 -7.39
C ARG A 39 -11.50 -0.83 -8.80
N GLN A 40 -11.74 -1.62 -9.86
CA GLN A 40 -11.52 -1.19 -11.25
C GLN A 40 -12.74 -0.51 -11.87
N SER A 41 -13.96 -0.81 -11.40
CA SER A 41 -15.20 -0.32 -12.01
C SER A 41 -15.55 1.14 -11.68
N LYS A 42 -14.96 1.75 -10.63
CA LYS A 42 -15.10 3.19 -10.37
C LYS A 42 -14.29 4.09 -11.30
N LYS A 43 -13.32 3.55 -12.07
CA LYS A 43 -12.50 4.34 -13.00
C LYS A 43 -13.08 4.48 -14.41
N ALA A 44 -14.16 3.76 -14.74
CA ALA A 44 -14.71 3.75 -16.10
C ALA A 44 -15.92 4.69 -16.31
N ALA A 45 -16.41 5.37 -15.28
CA ALA A 45 -17.64 6.18 -15.37
C ALA A 45 -17.41 7.68 -15.67
N GLN A 46 -16.17 8.15 -15.80
CA GLN A 46 -15.86 9.56 -16.03
C GLN A 46 -15.03 9.75 -17.30
N CYS A 47 -15.63 9.40 -18.44
CA CYS A 47 -15.11 9.75 -19.76
C CYS A 47 -16.29 10.15 -20.64
N GLY A 48 -16.50 11.45 -20.81
CA GLY A 48 -17.61 11.95 -21.63
C GLY A 48 -17.79 13.47 -21.61
N SER A 49 -16.87 14.21 -22.24
CA SER A 49 -17.19 15.23 -23.26
C SER A 49 -15.93 15.98 -23.69
N THR A 50 -15.44 15.64 -24.87
CA THR A 50 -14.45 16.41 -25.61
C THR A 50 -15.20 17.43 -26.47
N GLN A 51 -15.01 18.72 -26.21
CA GLN A 51 -15.30 19.78 -27.17
C GLN A 51 -13.99 20.19 -27.84
N THR A 52 -13.93 19.93 -29.13
CA THR A 52 -12.96 20.45 -30.10
C THR A 52 -13.10 21.96 -30.27
N GLY A 53 -11.98 22.68 -30.23
CA GLY A 53 -11.85 24.06 -30.66
C GLY A 53 -10.37 24.41 -30.83
N ASP A 54 -9.91 24.45 -32.08
CA ASP A 54 -8.61 24.97 -32.50
C ASP A 54 -8.54 26.50 -32.31
N ALA A 55 -7.44 27.01 -31.76
CA ALA A 55 -6.73 28.21 -32.22
C ALA A 55 -5.51 28.50 -31.34
N GLU A 56 -4.42 28.90 -31.99
CA GLU A 56 -3.10 29.30 -31.51
C GLU A 56 -3.15 30.42 -30.45
N ASP A 57 -2.30 30.36 -29.42
CA ASP A 57 -1.33 31.41 -29.07
C ASP A 57 -0.45 31.02 -27.87
N ASP A 58 0.79 31.51 -27.87
CA ASP A 58 1.79 31.42 -26.80
C ASP A 58 1.25 31.93 -25.46
N ASP A 59 1.25 31.08 -24.42
CA ASP A 59 1.54 31.54 -23.05
C ASP A 59 1.91 30.37 -22.14
N ALA A 60 2.94 30.61 -21.33
CA ALA A 60 3.50 29.69 -20.35
C ALA A 60 2.47 29.34 -19.25
N ALA A 61 1.59 28.39 -19.53
CA ALA A 61 0.76 27.76 -18.51
C ALA A 61 1.65 26.82 -17.69
N VAL A 62 2.28 27.37 -16.65
CA VAL A 62 2.61 26.59 -15.45
C VAL A 62 1.28 26.03 -14.99
N ALA A 63 0.95 24.81 -15.43
CA ALA A 63 -0.22 24.09 -14.99
C ALA A 63 -0.06 23.98 -13.48
N ALA A 64 -0.69 24.90 -12.74
CA ALA A 64 -0.87 24.82 -11.32
C ALA A 64 -1.56 23.49 -11.11
N ALA A 65 -0.76 22.48 -10.78
CA ALA A 65 -1.26 21.17 -10.43
C ALA A 65 -2.26 21.44 -9.34
N VAL A 66 -3.55 21.25 -9.65
CA VAL A 66 -4.63 21.32 -8.68
C VAL A 66 -4.22 20.33 -7.62
N GLN A 67 -3.66 20.85 -6.52
CA GLN A 67 -3.42 20.08 -5.32
C GLN A 67 -4.83 19.79 -4.83
N GLU A 68 -5.37 18.63 -5.22
CA GLU A 68 -6.55 18.09 -4.56
C GLU A 68 -6.20 18.08 -3.08
N GLU A 69 -6.91 18.91 -2.31
CA GLU A 69 -6.78 18.97 -0.87
C GLU A 69 -6.86 17.52 -0.35
N SER A 70 -5.79 17.09 0.32
CA SER A 70 -5.73 15.77 0.91
C SER A 70 -6.97 15.57 1.79
N GLU A 71 -7.69 14.45 1.61
CA GLU A 71 -8.83 14.07 2.47
C GLU A 71 -8.44 13.96 3.96
N HIS A 72 -7.14 14.00 4.26
CA HIS A 72 -6.54 13.89 5.59
C HIS A 72 -5.81 15.16 5.99
N GLU A 73 -5.99 15.56 7.25
CA GLU A 73 -5.36 16.73 7.85
C GLU A 73 -3.92 16.41 8.28
N GLU A 74 -3.02 17.39 8.19
CA GLU A 74 -1.67 17.25 8.73
C GLU A 74 -1.73 17.04 10.25
N GLY A 75 -0.97 16.07 10.75
CA GLY A 75 -1.00 15.65 12.16
C GLY A 75 -2.08 14.61 12.48
N GLU A 76 -2.93 14.22 11.52
CA GLU A 76 -3.90 13.13 11.71
C GLU A 76 -3.17 11.80 11.96
N GLU A 77 -3.61 11.07 12.98
CA GLU A 77 -3.13 9.73 13.29
C GLU A 77 -3.96 8.68 12.54
N LEU A 78 -3.28 7.83 11.76
CA LEU A 78 -3.90 6.82 10.91
C LEU A 78 -3.30 5.44 11.18
N GLU A 79 -4.12 4.41 11.11
CA GLU A 79 -3.65 3.02 11.04
C GLU A 79 -3.69 2.56 9.58
N LEU A 80 -2.52 2.34 8.99
CA LEU A 80 -2.38 1.95 7.59
C LEU A 80 -1.81 0.54 7.48
N LEU A 81 -2.22 -0.19 6.44
CA LEU A 81 -1.62 -1.49 6.13
C LEU A 81 -0.17 -1.30 5.67
N VAL A 82 0.72 -2.14 6.18
CA VAL A 82 2.15 -2.10 5.83
C VAL A 82 2.37 -2.29 4.33
N ASP A 83 1.49 -3.05 3.68
CA ASP A 83 1.54 -3.29 2.23
C ASP A 83 1.19 -2.05 1.39
N ASP A 84 0.33 -1.18 1.91
CA ASP A 84 -0.09 0.07 1.25
C ASP A 84 0.94 1.21 1.43
N LEU A 85 1.93 1.03 2.31
CA LEU A 85 2.99 1.99 2.56
C LEU A 85 4.18 1.79 1.63
N HIS A 86 4.65 2.88 1.01
CA HIS A 86 5.84 2.89 0.16
C HIS A 86 7.00 3.65 0.80
N PHE A 87 8.22 3.30 0.41
CA PHE A 87 9.43 4.00 0.85
C PHE A 87 9.53 5.35 0.18
N GLY A 88 9.64 6.44 0.94
CA GLY A 88 9.88 7.77 0.38
C GLY A 88 11.32 8.01 -0.02
N LEU A 89 12.25 7.32 0.63
CA LEU A 89 13.67 7.41 0.33
C LEU A 89 14.10 6.21 -0.52
N PRO A 90 14.77 6.43 -1.67
CA PRO A 90 15.22 5.35 -2.57
C PRO A 90 16.31 4.49 -1.93
N ARG A 91 17.08 5.05 -0.98
CA ARG A 91 18.18 4.38 -0.29
C ARG A 91 18.00 4.47 1.21
N CYS A 92 17.54 3.37 1.80
CA CYS A 92 17.48 3.24 3.24
C CYS A 92 18.90 3.01 3.81
N ARG A 93 19.47 4.02 4.50
CA ARG A 93 20.79 3.87 5.16
C ARG A 93 20.73 2.82 6.26
N ILE A 94 21.67 1.86 6.24
CA ILE A 94 21.72 0.76 7.22
C ILE A 94 22.07 1.25 8.64
N ARG A 95 22.89 2.30 8.71
CA ARG A 95 23.28 2.98 9.96
C ARG A 95 22.83 4.42 9.88
N ALA A 96 22.15 4.89 10.92
CA ALA A 96 21.77 6.28 11.09
C ALA A 96 22.03 6.65 12.56
N PRO A 97 22.60 7.84 12.83
CA PRO A 97 22.88 8.26 14.20
C PRO A 97 21.58 8.35 15.01
N GLY A 98 21.61 7.87 16.26
CA GLY A 98 20.45 7.89 17.15
C GLY A 98 19.38 6.81 16.88
N LEU A 99 19.64 5.88 15.95
CA LEU A 99 18.73 4.77 15.65
C LEU A 99 19.43 3.43 15.83
N GLU A 100 18.70 2.43 16.34
CA GLU A 100 19.18 1.06 16.44
C GLU A 100 19.64 0.51 15.08
N ALA A 101 20.54 -0.47 15.08
CA ALA A 101 21.01 -1.10 13.85
C ALA A 101 19.89 -1.93 13.20
N LEU A 102 19.81 -1.91 11.87
CA LEU A 102 18.73 -2.55 11.12
C LEU A 102 18.60 -4.06 11.41
N PRO A 103 19.70 -4.83 11.54
CA PRO A 103 19.62 -6.25 11.91
C PRO A 103 19.00 -6.49 13.29
N THR A 104 19.10 -5.52 14.20
CA THR A 104 18.45 -5.58 15.53
C THR A 104 16.96 -5.30 15.39
N MET A 105 16.59 -4.25 14.64
CA MET A 105 15.19 -3.87 14.41
C MET A 105 14.37 -4.99 13.74
N ILE A 106 14.94 -5.72 12.78
CA ILE A 106 14.27 -6.85 12.10
C ILE A 106 13.86 -7.96 13.09
N LYS A 107 14.55 -8.05 14.24
CA LYS A 107 14.28 -9.05 15.28
C LYS A 107 13.41 -8.50 16.41
N TRP A 108 12.92 -7.26 16.30
CA TRP A 108 12.06 -6.69 17.32
C TRP A 108 10.75 -7.48 17.45
N PRO A 109 10.21 -7.57 18.68
CA PRO A 109 8.88 -8.11 18.87
C PRO A 109 7.82 -7.16 18.27
N PRO A 110 6.64 -7.67 17.88
CA PRO A 110 5.53 -6.86 17.37
C PRO A 110 5.16 -5.66 18.25
N GLU A 111 5.28 -5.81 19.56
CA GLU A 111 4.98 -4.76 20.55
C GLU A 111 5.88 -3.54 20.40
N SER A 112 7.16 -3.74 20.04
CA SER A 112 8.09 -2.63 19.79
C SER A 112 7.72 -1.83 18.54
N PHE A 113 7.13 -2.49 17.54
CA PHE A 113 6.62 -1.82 16.35
C PHE A 113 5.32 -1.05 16.63
N ALA A 114 4.44 -1.58 17.47
CA ALA A 114 3.21 -0.89 17.85
C ALA A 114 3.49 0.43 18.61
N ALA A 115 4.58 0.50 19.36
CA ALA A 115 5.05 1.71 20.03
C ALA A 115 5.70 2.73 19.09
N CYS A 116 5.98 2.36 17.84
CA CYS A 116 6.53 3.27 16.85
C CYS A 116 5.43 3.97 16.07
N GLN A 117 5.68 5.23 15.73
CA GLN A 117 4.85 6.04 14.84
C GLN A 117 5.64 6.36 13.58
N LEU A 118 5.02 6.15 12.41
CA LEU A 118 5.62 6.42 11.10
C LEU A 118 5.13 7.76 10.55
N ASP A 119 6.05 8.62 10.16
CA ASP A 119 5.72 9.83 9.42
C ASP A 119 5.35 9.44 7.98
N VAL A 120 4.14 9.77 7.52
CA VAL A 120 3.65 9.43 6.17
C VAL A 120 3.10 10.66 5.47
N ALA A 121 3.32 10.75 4.17
CA ALA A 121 2.70 11.77 3.32
C ALA A 121 1.94 11.10 2.17
N ARG A 122 0.81 11.67 1.78
CA ARG A 122 0.05 11.24 0.61
C ARG A 122 0.60 11.94 -0.63
N ILE A 123 1.19 11.17 -1.55
CA ILE A 123 1.73 11.65 -2.82
C ILE A 123 0.71 11.41 -3.92
N TYR A 124 0.46 12.41 -4.75
CA TYR A 124 -0.33 12.24 -5.97
C TYR A 124 0.58 12.19 -7.21
N ILE A 125 0.48 11.09 -7.95
CA ILE A 125 1.08 10.90 -9.27
C ILE A 125 -0.06 10.87 -10.30
N GLY A 126 -0.29 11.99 -10.97
CA GLY A 126 -1.52 12.19 -11.74
C GLY A 126 -2.74 12.13 -10.82
N THR A 127 -3.65 11.18 -11.08
CA THR A 127 -4.85 10.94 -10.27
C THR A 127 -4.66 9.84 -9.21
N PHE A 128 -3.46 9.27 -9.07
CA PHE A 128 -3.19 8.18 -8.14
C PHE A 128 -2.50 8.68 -6.87
N GLY A 129 -3.20 8.57 -5.74
CA GLY A 129 -2.66 8.83 -4.42
C GLY A 129 -1.95 7.60 -3.83
N VAL A 130 -0.75 7.79 -3.30
CA VAL A 130 0.06 6.73 -2.68
C VAL A 130 0.58 7.21 -1.33
N TRP A 131 0.54 6.35 -0.31
CA TRP A 131 1.11 6.65 1.00
C TRP A 131 2.60 6.37 1.01
N VAL A 132 3.37 7.39 1.36
CA VAL A 132 4.83 7.33 1.31
C VAL A 132 5.43 7.74 2.63
N VAL A 133 6.24 6.86 3.19
CA VAL A 133 6.92 7.03 4.46
C VAL A 133 8.04 8.07 4.33
N GLN A 134 8.02 9.06 5.20
CA GLN A 134 8.95 10.18 5.21
C GLN A 134 10.05 10.01 6.27
N GLY A 135 11.26 10.48 5.94
CA GLY A 135 12.40 10.50 6.85
C GLY A 135 13.09 9.14 7.04
N VAL A 136 14.36 9.19 7.46
CA VAL A 136 15.23 8.01 7.58
C VAL A 136 14.72 7.04 8.64
N LYS A 137 14.22 7.55 9.78
CA LYS A 137 13.70 6.71 10.87
C LYS A 137 12.54 5.86 10.40
N SER A 138 11.50 6.50 9.87
CA SER A 138 10.27 5.83 9.46
C SER A 138 10.53 4.85 8.31
N ASN A 139 11.39 5.20 7.34
CA ASN A 139 11.79 4.29 6.26
C ASN A 139 12.50 3.03 6.80
N ARG A 140 13.35 3.16 7.82
CA ARG A 140 14.02 2.01 8.45
C ARG A 140 13.06 1.10 9.21
N ILE A 141 12.09 1.68 9.90
CA ILE A 141 11.05 0.92 10.61
C ILE A 141 10.16 0.19 9.60
N LEU A 142 9.71 0.85 8.53
CA LEU A 142 8.96 0.23 7.44
C LEU A 142 9.74 -0.94 6.82
N TYR A 143 11.05 -0.79 6.62
CA TYR A 143 11.89 -1.87 6.10
C TYR A 143 11.90 -3.08 7.04
N ALA A 144 12.06 -2.85 8.34
CA ALA A 144 12.02 -3.92 9.34
C ALA A 144 10.65 -4.62 9.38
N LEU A 145 9.56 -3.85 9.35
CA LEU A 145 8.18 -4.36 9.27
C LEU A 145 7.96 -5.26 8.06
N LYS A 146 8.27 -4.76 6.85
CA LYS A 146 8.13 -5.52 5.60
C LYS A 146 9.03 -6.76 5.58
N LYS A 147 10.22 -6.69 6.18
CA LYS A 147 11.15 -7.83 6.21
C LYS A 147 10.71 -8.92 7.18
N GLN A 148 10.08 -8.55 8.30
CA GLN A 148 9.58 -9.49 9.29
C GLN A 148 8.28 -10.17 8.82
N GLY A 149 7.37 -9.41 8.20
CA GLY A 149 6.13 -9.93 7.60
C GLY A 149 5.08 -10.43 8.59
N VAL A 150 5.22 -10.13 9.89
CA VAL A 150 4.28 -10.55 10.94
C VAL A 150 3.29 -9.44 11.29
N VAL A 151 3.73 -8.19 11.25
CA VAL A 151 2.92 -7.02 11.58
C VAL A 151 2.29 -6.48 10.30
N THR A 152 0.96 -6.45 10.24
CA THR A 152 0.21 -6.10 9.02
C THR A 152 -0.22 -4.64 8.96
N SER A 153 -0.32 -3.96 10.11
CA SER A 153 -0.68 -2.55 10.21
C SER A 153 0.39 -1.74 10.96
N ALA A 154 0.47 -0.45 10.65
CA ALA A 154 1.39 0.47 11.29
C ALA A 154 0.67 1.75 11.68
N ASN A 155 1.02 2.28 12.86
CA ASN A 155 0.57 3.57 13.34
C ASN A 155 1.33 4.67 12.60
N CYS A 156 0.61 5.56 11.97
CA CYS A 156 1.13 6.59 11.09
C CYS A 156 0.64 7.98 11.52
N VAL A 157 1.44 9.00 11.25
CA VAL A 157 1.05 10.42 11.35
C VAL A 157 1.21 11.07 10.00
N VAL A 158 0.18 11.77 9.56
CA VAL A 158 0.21 12.52 8.31
C VAL A 158 1.13 13.73 8.48
N VAL A 159 2.17 13.80 7.64
CA VAL A 159 3.11 14.93 7.57
C VAL A 159 3.00 15.60 6.20
N PRO A 160 3.40 16.89 6.09
CA PRO A 160 3.43 17.58 4.82
C PRO A 160 4.21 16.80 3.76
N ALA A 161 3.64 16.70 2.57
CA ALA A 161 4.31 16.14 1.42
C ALA A 161 5.59 16.95 1.11
N PRO A 162 6.78 16.33 1.03
CA PRO A 162 7.98 17.05 0.65
C PRO A 162 7.83 17.65 -0.76
N PRO A 163 8.52 18.76 -1.05
CA PRO A 163 8.43 19.44 -2.31
C PRO A 163 8.87 18.53 -3.46
N ARG A 164 8.22 18.68 -4.62
CA ARG A 164 8.62 17.97 -5.84
C ARG A 164 10.05 18.37 -6.21
N LYS A 165 10.90 17.40 -6.48
CA LYS A 165 12.27 17.67 -6.92
C LYS A 165 12.24 18.32 -8.29
N THR A 166 12.99 19.40 -8.45
CA THR A 166 13.40 19.92 -9.75
C THR A 166 14.56 19.08 -10.30
N MET A 167 14.75 19.05 -11.62
CA MET A 167 15.82 18.29 -12.31
C MET A 167 17.23 18.61 -11.78
N GLU A 168 17.43 19.71 -11.06
CA GLU A 168 18.71 20.16 -10.52
C GLU A 168 19.07 19.52 -9.16
N ASP A 169 18.14 18.81 -8.49
CA ASP A 169 18.30 18.29 -7.13
C ASP A 169 18.55 16.76 -7.03
N GLU A 170 18.98 16.12 -8.12
CA GLU A 170 19.16 14.66 -8.17
C GLU A 170 20.19 14.12 -7.16
N ASP A 171 21.16 14.95 -6.72
CA ASP A 171 22.21 14.55 -5.77
C ASP A 171 21.87 14.81 -4.28
N ASN A 172 20.77 15.49 -3.96
CA ASN A 172 20.39 15.75 -2.57
C ASN A 172 19.61 14.57 -1.96
N ASP A 173 19.89 14.27 -0.68
CA ASP A 173 19.23 13.27 0.18
C ASP A 173 17.70 13.47 0.35
N THR A 174 17.08 14.38 -0.42
CA THR A 174 15.63 14.58 -0.52
C THR A 174 14.96 13.34 -1.13
N PRO A 175 13.75 12.97 -0.68
CA PRO A 175 13.01 11.82 -1.20
C PRO A 175 12.77 11.89 -2.72
N ASP A 176 13.37 10.95 -3.46
CA ASP A 176 13.28 10.82 -4.94
C ASP A 176 11.91 10.40 -5.46
N THR A 177 10.96 10.11 -4.57
CA THR A 177 9.64 9.59 -4.95
C THR A 177 8.70 10.62 -5.56
N TYR A 178 9.12 11.90 -5.62
CA TYR A 178 8.32 13.01 -6.15
C TYR A 178 8.81 13.54 -7.51
N GLY A 179 9.11 12.63 -8.45
CA GLY A 179 9.36 12.96 -9.85
C GLY A 179 8.23 12.47 -10.76
N SER A 180 8.15 12.95 -12.00
CA SER A 180 7.25 12.42 -13.03
C SER A 180 7.62 10.98 -13.48
N ASP A 181 8.76 10.49 -13.03
CA ASP A 181 9.32 9.20 -13.42
C ASP A 181 8.85 8.08 -12.48
N LEU A 182 7.80 7.38 -12.90
CA LEU A 182 7.21 6.22 -12.22
C LEU A 182 8.22 5.09 -11.97
N SER A 183 9.31 5.01 -12.75
CA SER A 183 10.32 3.95 -12.63
C SER A 183 11.11 4.03 -11.32
N LYS A 184 11.15 5.20 -10.67
CA LYS A 184 11.87 5.45 -9.41
C LYS A 184 11.04 5.10 -8.17
N VAL A 185 9.71 4.96 -8.30
CA VAL A 185 8.87 4.42 -7.23
C VAL A 185 9.13 2.92 -7.14
N GLN A 186 9.91 2.49 -6.16
CA GLN A 186 10.12 1.06 -5.92
C GLN A 186 8.81 0.40 -5.51
N LEU A 187 8.12 -0.15 -6.52
CA LEU A 187 7.08 -1.15 -6.33
C LEU A 187 7.78 -2.42 -5.87
N ILE A 188 7.58 -2.79 -4.60
CA ILE A 188 8.03 -4.09 -4.11
C ILE A 188 7.11 -5.13 -4.74
N PRO A 189 7.66 -6.19 -5.38
CA PRO A 189 6.86 -7.28 -5.94
C PRO A 189 6.12 -8.09 -4.86
#